data_AF-A0A2E0GHI7-F1
#
_entry.id   AF-A0A2E0GHI7-F1
#
_cell.length_a   1.000
_cell.length_b   1.000
_cell.length_c   1.000
_cell.angle_alpha   90.00
_cell.angle_beta   90.00
_cell.angle_gamma   90.00
#
_symmetry.space_group_name_H-M   'P 1'
#
loop_
_entity.id
_entity.type
_entity.pdbx_description
1 polymer ?
#
loop_
_entity_poly.entity_id
_entity_poly.type
_entity_poly.pdbx_seq_one_letter_code
_entity_poly.pdbx_strand_id
1 'polypeptide(L)'
;MLISFSISAFFSGESLFNFAKTSPKPLLTLAPIDLNLIEIGLLDKNEIEWINSYHEKVFSQLSNSLSTEIKEWLRLETKKINI
;
A
#
# COMPACT_ATOMS: atom_id res chain seq x y z
N MET A 1 -3.49 -16.58 20.84
CA MET A 1 -2.43 -17.31 20.09
C MET A 1 -2.36 -16.80 18.64
N LEU A 2 -2.12 -15.50 18.45
CA LEU A 2 -1.93 -14.88 17.12
C LEU A 2 -0.86 -13.78 17.16
N ILE A 3 -0.60 -13.19 18.34
CA ILE A 3 0.48 -12.22 18.55
C ILE A 3 1.88 -12.88 18.46
N SER A 4 1.98 -14.20 18.64
CA SER A 4 3.26 -14.93 18.59
C SER A 4 3.76 -15.22 17.17
N PHE A 5 2.89 -15.20 16.16
CA PHE A 5 3.30 -15.58 14.79
C PHE A 5 3.95 -14.41 14.04
N SER A 6 3.50 -13.17 14.29
CA SER A 6 4.04 -11.98 13.64
C SER A 6 5.45 -11.62 14.09
N ILE A 7 5.83 -11.93 15.34
CA ILE A 7 7.19 -11.67 15.83
C ILE A 7 8.18 -12.70 15.26
N SER A 8 7.74 -13.94 14.99
CA SER A 8 8.62 -14.98 14.42
C SER A 8 9.08 -14.67 13.00
N ALA A 9 8.25 -14.00 12.18
CA ALA A 9 8.61 -13.59 10.83
C ALA A 9 9.62 -12.43 10.80
N PHE A 10 9.71 -11.65 11.89
CA PHE A 10 10.69 -10.57 12.01
C PHE A 10 12.11 -11.11 12.29
N PHE A 11 12.23 -12.28 12.92
CA PHE A 11 13.52 -12.93 13.19
C PHE A 11 14.06 -13.77 12.02
N SER A 12 13.27 -14.02 10.97
CA SER A 12 13.67 -14.85 9.82
C SER A 12 14.32 -14.07 8.66
N GLY A 13 14.58 -12.77 8.81
CA GLY A 13 15.33 -11.98 7.82
C GLY A 13 14.60 -11.70 6.51
N GLU A 14 13.29 -11.95 6.42
CA GLU A 14 12.50 -11.51 5.27
C GLU A 14 12.17 -10.02 5.40
N SER A 15 12.39 -9.26 4.32
CA SER A 15 11.99 -7.87 4.22
C SER A 15 10.48 -7.73 4.50
N LEU A 16 10.11 -6.73 5.31
CA LEU A 16 8.70 -6.36 5.56
C LEU A 16 7.92 -6.17 4.24
N PHE A 17 8.61 -5.76 3.18
CA PHE A 17 8.07 -5.64 1.83
C PHE A 17 7.62 -6.98 1.24
N ASN A 18 8.39 -8.06 1.45
CA ASN A 18 8.06 -9.41 0.98
C ASN A 18 6.89 -10.00 1.76
N PHE A 19 6.84 -9.77 3.08
CA PHE A 19 5.72 -10.17 3.91
C PHE A 19 4.42 -9.43 3.53
N ALA A 20 4.51 -8.12 3.24
CA ALA A 20 3.36 -7.33 2.79
C ALA A 20 2.78 -7.84 1.45
N LYS A 21 3.63 -8.37 0.56
CA LYS A 21 3.21 -8.94 -0.72
C LYS A 21 2.49 -10.29 -0.59
N THR A 22 2.79 -11.09 0.44
CA THR A 22 2.25 -12.46 0.59
C THR A 22 0.98 -12.55 1.45
N SER A 23 0.61 -11.48 2.16
CA SER A 23 -0.55 -11.51 3.06
C SER A 23 -1.90 -11.26 2.36
N PRO A 24 -2.91 -12.16 2.50
CA PRO A 24 -4.22 -12.05 1.84
C PRO A 24 -5.09 -10.91 2.39
N LYS A 25 -4.76 -10.36 3.56
CA LYS A 25 -5.38 -9.17 4.16
C LYS A 25 -4.26 -8.25 4.62
N PRO A 26 -4.24 -6.95 4.24
CA PRO A 26 -3.20 -6.06 4.74
C PRO A 26 -3.34 -5.99 6.27
N LEU A 27 -2.32 -6.50 6.97
CA LEU A 27 -2.22 -6.47 8.44
C LEU A 27 -1.90 -5.05 8.95
N LEU A 28 -1.60 -4.13 8.05
CA LEU A 28 -1.17 -2.77 8.34
C LEU A 28 -2.22 -1.77 7.85
N THR A 29 -2.40 -0.70 8.62
CA THR A 29 -3.21 0.49 8.33
C THR A 29 -3.28 0.79 6.82
N LEU A 30 -4.49 0.85 6.27
CA LEU A 30 -4.71 1.31 4.88
C LEU A 30 -4.47 2.81 4.83
N ALA A 31 -3.35 3.21 4.24
CA ALA A 31 -2.99 4.59 3.99
C ALA A 31 -2.33 4.72 2.60
N PRO A 32 -2.51 5.83 1.89
CA PRO A 32 -1.81 6.08 0.63
C PRO A 32 -0.29 6.05 0.81
N ILE A 33 0.43 5.60 -0.22
CA ILE A 33 1.89 5.68 -0.26
C ILE A 33 2.26 7.01 -0.93
N ASP A 34 3.04 7.84 -0.25
CA ASP A 34 3.47 9.13 -0.81
C ASP A 34 4.47 8.91 -1.96
N LEU A 35 4.01 9.16 -3.19
CA LEU A 35 4.82 9.01 -4.39
C LEU A 35 5.97 10.02 -4.47
N ASN A 36 5.92 11.14 -3.74
CA ASN A 36 6.99 12.13 -3.72
C ASN A 36 8.26 11.62 -3.02
N LEU A 37 8.14 10.55 -2.22
CA LEU A 37 9.24 9.92 -1.50
C LEU A 37 9.86 8.75 -2.29
N ILE A 38 9.39 8.49 -3.51
CA ILE A 38 9.81 7.36 -4.34
C ILE A 38 10.53 7.86 -5.58
N GLU A 39 11.73 7.35 -5.82
CA GLU A 39 12.44 7.55 -7.08
C GLU A 39 11.88 6.60 -8.15
N ILE A 40 10.89 7.06 -8.92
CA ILE A 40 10.15 6.25 -9.90
C ILE A 40 11.08 5.58 -10.94
N GLY A 41 12.20 6.22 -11.28
CA GLY A 41 13.18 5.67 -12.23
C GLY A 41 13.89 4.41 -11.76
N LEU A 42 13.82 4.08 -10.47
CA LEU A 42 14.37 2.85 -9.88
C LEU A 42 13.37 1.69 -9.82
N LEU A 43 12.09 1.95 -10.11
CA LEU A 43 11.05 0.94 -10.05
C LEU A 43 10.95 0.16 -11.36
N ASP A 44 10.68 -1.14 -11.25
CA ASP A 44 10.28 -1.95 -12.39
C ASP A 44 8.78 -1.83 -12.71
N LYS A 45 8.36 -2.37 -13.85
CA LYS A 45 6.95 -2.33 -14.29
C LYS A 45 6.00 -3.05 -13.32
N ASN A 46 6.44 -4.14 -12.69
CA ASN A 46 5.62 -4.91 -11.78
C ASN A 46 5.43 -4.15 -10.45
N GLU A 47 6.45 -3.44 -10.00
CA GLU A 47 6.39 -2.59 -8.82
C GLU A 47 5.48 -1.39 -9.04
N ILE A 48 5.55 -0.75 -10.22
CA ILE A 48 4.62 0.31 -10.60
C ILE A 48 3.17 -0.21 -10.61
N GLU A 49 2.93 -1.37 -11.22
CA GLU A 49 1.59 -1.98 -11.28
C GLU A 49 1.08 -2.35 -9.88
N TRP A 50 1.98 -2.82 -9.00
CA TRP A 50 1.66 -3.14 -7.62
C TRP A 50 1.26 -1.88 -6.83
N ILE A 51 1.99 -0.78 -6.96
CA ILE A 51 1.65 0.51 -6.31
C ILE A 51 0.30 1.01 -6.83
N ASN A 52 0.08 0.97 -8.15
CA ASN A 52 -1.19 1.39 -8.76
C ASN A 52 -2.36 0.57 -8.23
N SER A 53 -2.21 -0.76 -8.17
CA SER A 53 -3.22 -1.66 -7.61
C SER A 53 -3.47 -1.42 -6.12
N TYR A 54 -2.42 -1.11 -5.35
CA TYR A 54 -2.54 -0.77 -3.93
C TYR A 54 -3.30 0.54 -3.72
N HIS A 55 -2.98 1.60 -4.49
CA HIS A 55 -3.69 2.88 -4.44
C HIS A 55 -5.17 2.75 -4.80
N GLU A 56 -5.53 1.96 -5.81
CA GLU A 56 -6.94 1.64 -6.11
C GLU A 56 -7.65 0.94 -4.95
N LYS A 57 -6.97 0.01 -4.29
CA LYS A 57 -7.50 -0.68 -3.11
C LYS A 57 -7.73 0.29 -1.96
N VAL A 58 -6.78 1.18 -1.66
CA VAL A 58 -6.92 2.20 -0.60
C VAL A 58 -8.10 3.11 -0.90
N PHE A 59 -8.19 3.63 -2.13
CA PHE A 59 -9.29 4.51 -2.52
C PHE A 59 -10.66 3.82 -2.42
N SER A 60 -10.79 2.61 -2.96
CA SER A 60 -12.06 1.87 -2.95
C SER A 60 -12.54 1.51 -1.54
N GLN A 61 -11.62 1.20 -0.62
CA GLN A 61 -11.99 0.86 0.76
C GLN A 61 -12.35 2.08 1.61
N LEU A 62 -11.63 3.19 1.48
CA LEU A 62 -11.84 4.36 2.36
C LEU A 62 -12.92 5.32 1.82
N SER A 63 -13.01 5.50 0.49
CA SER A 63 -13.81 6.56 -0.15
C SER A 63 -15.31 6.50 0.14
N ASN A 64 -15.87 5.35 0.48
CA ASN A 64 -17.30 5.20 0.78
C ASN A 64 -17.73 5.87 2.08
N SER A 65 -16.79 6.10 3.01
CA SER A 65 -17.07 6.65 4.34
C SER A 65 -16.63 8.10 4.53
N LEU A 66 -16.13 8.74 3.46
CA LEU A 66 -15.52 10.07 3.49
C LEU A 66 -16.45 11.14 2.92
N SER A 67 -16.32 12.36 3.44
CA SER A 67 -16.95 13.54 2.84
C SER A 67 -16.36 13.82 1.46
N THR A 68 -17.08 14.56 0.61
CA THR A 68 -16.65 14.87 -0.76
C THR A 68 -15.25 15.50 -0.82
N GLU A 69 -14.94 16.42 0.10
CA GLU A 69 -13.63 17.08 0.18
C GLU A 69 -12.51 16.09 0.49
N ILE A 70 -12.69 15.26 1.52
CA ILE A 70 -11.67 14.29 1.93
C ILE A 70 -11.52 13.17 0.90
N LYS A 71 -12.61 12.80 0.22
CA LYS A 71 -12.58 11.85 -0.90
C LYS A 71 -11.77 12.40 -2.07
N GLU A 72 -11.88 13.69 -2.37
CA GLU A 72 -11.10 14.31 -3.43
C GLU A 72 -9.62 14.41 -3.08
N TRP A 73 -9.30 14.77 -1.83
CA TRP A 73 -7.93 14.68 -1.33
C TRP A 73 -7.37 13.26 -1.47
N LEU A 74 -8.14 12.25 -1.05
CA LEU A 74 -7.72 10.86 -1.15
C LEU A 74 -7.46 10.45 -2.61
N ARG A 75 -8.29 10.92 -3.55
CA ARG A 75 -8.12 10.66 -4.99
C ARG A 75 -6.77 11.15 -5.52
N LEU A 76 -6.31 12.30 -5.03
CA LEU A 76 -5.03 12.89 -5.41
C LEU A 76 -3.85 12.12 -4.82
N GLU A 77 -3.95 11.69 -3.56
CA GLU A 77 -2.92 10.90 -2.89
C GLU A 77 -2.81 9.48 -3.44
N THR A 78 -3.93 8.87 -3.85
CA THR A 78 -3.97 7.54 -4.48
C THR A 78 -3.86 7.59 -6.00
N LYS A 79 -3.20 8.61 -6.56
CA LYS A 79 -3.01 8.72 -8.01
C LYS A 79 -2.16 7.57 -8.55
N LYS A 80 -2.39 7.20 -9.80
CA LYS A 80 -1.55 6.23 -10.52
C LYS A 80 -0.25 6.87 -10.98
N ILE A 81 0.80 6.06 -11.01
CA ILE A 81 2.04 6.38 -11.70
C ILE A 81 1.82 6.10 -13.20
N ASN A 82 2.01 7.12 -14.03
CA ASN A 82 1.98 6.98 -15.49
C ASN A 82 3.39 6.70 -16.02
N ILE A 83 3.50 5.78 -16.98
CA ILE A 83 4.74 5.43 -17.69
C ILE A 83 4.67 5.99 -19.10
#